data_AF-A0A259S2K9-F1
#
_entry.id   AF-A0A259S2K9-F1
#
_cell.length_a   1.000
_cell.length_b   1.000
_cell.length_c   1.000
_cell.angle_alpha   90.00
_cell.angle_beta   90.00
_cell.angle_gamma   90.00
#
_symmetry.space_group_name_H-M   'P 1'
#
loop_
_entity.id
_entity.type
_entity.pdbx_description
1 polymer ?
#
loop_
_entity_poly.entity_id
_entity_poly.type
_entity_poly.pdbx_seq_one_letter_code
_entity_poly.pdbx_strand_id
1 'polypeptide(L)'
;MSNSIEWQQRYRRDFEELRSVFSAAAEHRSEREHFDAATGELGWVLYERDVMHDAVNRLRARLGRGPVTEDDVLRVERSASGHIDYAQKFALGCADLVHEESFARA
;
A
#
# COMPACT_ATOMS: atom_id res chain seq x y z
N MET A 1 -24.44 16.09 4.83
CA MET A 1 -24.24 15.53 3.46
C MET A 1 -22.91 15.95 2.83
N SER A 2 -22.39 17.17 3.06
CA SER A 2 -21.11 17.64 2.51
C SER A 2 -19.89 16.79 2.90
N ASN A 3 -19.83 16.29 4.15
CA ASN A 3 -18.72 15.49 4.67
C ASN A 3 -18.51 14.12 3.97
N SER A 4 -19.56 13.56 3.34
CA SER A 4 -19.48 12.25 2.67
C SER A 4 -18.84 12.35 1.28
N ILE A 5 -19.17 13.42 0.53
CA ILE A 5 -18.65 13.65 -0.83
C ILE A 5 -17.16 13.98 -0.76
N GLU A 6 -16.73 14.82 0.17
CA GLU A 6 -15.32 15.15 0.36
C GLU A 6 -14.49 13.92 0.76
N TRP A 7 -15.04 13.07 1.63
CA TRP A 7 -14.40 11.81 2.00
C TRP A 7 -14.22 10.89 0.80
N GLN A 8 -15.27 10.68 -0.01
CA GLN A 8 -15.21 9.83 -1.21
C GLN A 8 -14.22 10.36 -2.24
N GLN A 9 -14.17 11.68 -2.44
CA GLN A 9 -13.22 12.29 -3.38
C GLN A 9 -11.78 12.11 -2.92
N ARG A 10 -11.52 12.26 -1.63
CA ARG A 10 -10.19 12.05 -1.05
C ARG A 10 -9.77 10.59 -1.12
N TYR A 11 -10.63 9.66 -0.68
CA TYR A 11 -10.36 8.23 -0.76
C TYR A 11 -10.02 7.80 -2.19
N ARG A 12 -10.82 8.25 -3.17
CA ARG A 12 -10.56 7.96 -4.58
C ARG A 12 -9.21 8.51 -5.05
N ARG A 13 -8.84 9.72 -4.62
CA ARG A 13 -7.54 10.32 -4.96
C ARG A 13 -6.38 9.50 -4.39
N ASP A 14 -6.47 9.14 -3.11
CA ASP A 14 -5.43 8.42 -2.40
C ASP A 14 -5.27 6.98 -2.97
N PHE A 15 -6.39 6.33 -3.31
CA PHE A 15 -6.39 5.06 -4.04
C PHE A 15 -5.71 5.16 -5.42
N GLU A 16 -6.03 6.18 -6.22
CA GLU A 16 -5.41 6.36 -7.54
C GLU A 16 -3.90 6.68 -7.43
N GLU A 17 -3.50 7.47 -6.42
CA GLU A 17 -2.08 7.73 -6.11
C GLU A 17 -1.35 6.43 -5.77
N LEU A 18 -1.91 5.61 -4.87
CA LEU A 18 -1.32 4.32 -4.48
C LEU A 18 -1.25 3.33 -5.64
N ARG A 19 -2.28 3.29 -6.50
CA ARG A 19 -2.27 2.47 -7.71
C ARG A 19 -1.15 2.91 -8.67
N SER A 20 -0.98 4.22 -8.86
CA SER A 20 0.09 4.77 -9.70
C SER A 20 1.47 4.47 -9.12
N VAL A 21 1.64 4.59 -7.80
CA VAL A 21 2.90 4.26 -7.11
C VAL A 21 3.24 2.79 -7.31
N PHE A 22 2.28 1.88 -7.12
CA PHE A 22 2.48 0.46 -7.34
C PHE A 22 2.88 0.15 -8.80
N SER A 23 2.19 0.76 -9.78
CA SER A 23 2.52 0.57 -11.19
C SER A 23 3.94 1.04 -11.51
N ALA A 24 4.37 2.19 -10.99
CA ALA A 24 5.73 2.68 -11.18
C ALA A 24 6.77 1.74 -10.53
N ALA A 25 6.50 1.21 -9.34
CA ALA A 25 7.39 0.24 -8.69
C ALA A 25 7.52 -1.06 -9.52
N ALA A 26 6.41 -1.53 -10.08
CA ALA A 26 6.36 -2.75 -10.90
C ALA A 26 7.16 -2.66 -12.21
N GLU A 27 7.41 -1.45 -12.73
CA GLU A 27 8.27 -1.24 -13.89
C GLU A 27 9.73 -1.66 -13.63
N HIS A 28 10.16 -1.68 -12.36
CA HIS A 28 11.51 -2.06 -11.95
C HIS A 28 11.67 -3.55 -11.59
N ARG A 29 10.68 -4.41 -11.89
CA ARG A 29 10.73 -5.84 -11.55
C ARG A 29 11.96 -6.54 -12.14
N SER A 30 12.25 -6.28 -13.41
CA SER A 30 13.35 -6.90 -14.14
C SER A 30 14.73 -6.53 -13.58
N GLU A 31 14.84 -5.41 -12.86
CA GLU A 31 16.07 -4.97 -12.21
C GLU A 31 16.32 -5.74 -10.89
N ARG A 32 15.32 -6.48 -10.39
CA ARG A 32 15.28 -7.03 -9.03
C ARG A 32 14.81 -8.49 -8.97
N GLU A 33 15.19 -9.29 -9.96
CA GLU A 33 14.83 -10.72 -10.08
C GLU A 33 15.59 -11.66 -9.13
N HIS A 34 16.33 -11.12 -8.16
CA HIS A 34 17.04 -11.91 -7.16
C HIS A 34 16.12 -12.33 -6.02
N PHE A 35 16.44 -13.44 -5.37
CA PHE A 35 15.81 -13.80 -4.10
C PHE A 35 16.60 -13.18 -2.94
N ASP A 36 15.88 -12.59 -1.99
CA ASP A 36 16.45 -12.15 -0.73
C ASP A 36 16.76 -13.36 0.17
N ALA A 37 17.95 -13.36 0.78
CA ALA A 37 18.44 -14.52 1.53
C ALA A 37 17.78 -14.67 2.92
N ALA A 38 17.25 -13.59 3.50
CA ALA A 38 16.66 -13.62 4.84
C ALA A 38 15.18 -14.03 4.79
N THR A 39 14.45 -13.54 3.80
CA THR A 39 13.00 -13.73 3.64
C THR A 39 12.66 -14.84 2.66
N GLY A 40 13.54 -15.13 1.70
CA GLY A 40 13.25 -16.02 0.58
C GLY A 40 12.28 -15.44 -0.45
N GLU A 41 11.93 -14.15 -0.36
CA GLU A 41 11.07 -13.47 -1.32
C GLU A 41 11.88 -12.87 -2.47
N LEU A 42 11.21 -12.59 -3.59
CA LEU A 42 11.84 -11.90 -4.72
C LEU A 42 12.11 -10.43 -4.36
N GLY A 43 13.26 -9.90 -4.77
CA GLY A 43 13.68 -8.54 -4.45
C GLY A 43 12.72 -7.48 -4.97
N TRP A 44 12.04 -7.73 -6.09
CA TRP A 44 10.99 -6.84 -6.58
C TRP A 44 9.72 -6.86 -5.70
N VAL A 45 9.39 -7.98 -5.05
CA VAL A 45 8.26 -8.07 -4.10
C VAL A 45 8.57 -7.19 -2.89
N LEU A 46 9.78 -7.33 -2.33
CA LEU A 46 10.22 -6.53 -1.20
C LEU A 46 10.22 -5.03 -1.53
N TYR A 47 10.74 -4.67 -2.70
CA TYR A 47 10.76 -3.29 -3.17
C TYR A 47 9.34 -2.71 -3.38
N GLU A 48 8.44 -3.47 -4.01
CA GLU A 48 7.04 -3.03 -4.17
C GLU A 48 6.35 -2.79 -2.83
N ARG A 49 6.58 -3.68 -1.86
CA ARG A 49 6.03 -3.55 -0.50
C ARG A 49 6.58 -2.33 0.23
N ASP A 50 7.89 -2.13 0.18
CA ASP A 50 8.59 -1.00 0.79
C ASP A 50 8.08 0.34 0.24
N VAL A 51 8.02 0.47 -1.10
CA VAL A 51 7.50 1.67 -1.76
C VAL A 51 6.03 1.95 -1.40
N MET A 52 5.21 0.90 -1.29
CA MET A 52 3.81 1.03 -0.87
C MET A 52 3.68 1.43 0.60
N HIS A 53 4.51 0.88 1.48
CA HIS A 53 4.55 1.21 2.91
C HIS A 53 4.90 2.69 3.13
N ASP A 54 5.93 3.18 2.43
CA ASP A 54 6.31 4.59 2.42
C ASP A 54 5.18 5.50 1.91
N ALA A 55 4.52 5.11 0.82
CA ALA A 55 3.42 5.88 0.26
C ALA A 55 2.20 5.94 1.20
N VAL A 56 1.83 4.82 1.82
CA VAL A 56 0.77 4.76 2.83
C VAL A 56 1.10 5.67 4.00
N ASN A 57 2.30 5.57 4.56
CA ASN A 57 2.70 6.40 5.71
C ASN A 57 2.78 7.90 5.37
N ARG A 58 3.24 8.25 4.16
CA ARG A 58 3.19 9.63 3.66
C ARG A 58 1.76 10.16 3.62
N LEU A 59 0.82 9.39 3.08
CA LEU A 59 -0.59 9.79 3.00
C LEU A 59 -1.23 9.87 4.39
N ARG A 60 -0.95 8.93 5.29
CA ARG A 60 -1.39 8.96 6.69
C ARG A 60 -0.90 10.21 7.42
N ALA A 61 0.37 10.57 7.24
CA ALA A 61 0.94 11.79 7.82
C ALA A 61 0.22 13.06 7.33
N ARG A 62 -0.17 13.14 6.05
CA ARG A 62 -0.98 14.25 5.51
C ARG A 62 -2.36 14.36 6.16
N LEU A 63 -2.89 13.24 6.67
CA LEU A 63 -4.17 13.18 7.40
C LEU A 63 -4.02 13.33 8.91
N GLY A 64 -2.80 13.57 9.42
CA GLY A 64 -2.54 13.65 10.86
C GLY A 64 -2.67 12.31 11.59
N ARG A 65 -2.53 11.18 10.87
CA ARG A 65 -2.61 9.83 11.42
C ARG A 65 -1.21 9.28 11.73
N GLY A 66 -1.11 8.41 12.74
CA GLY A 66 0.13 7.70 13.07
C GLY A 66 0.54 6.70 11.98
N PRO A 67 1.82 6.31 11.87
CA PRO A 67 2.27 5.36 10.87
C PRO A 67 1.69 3.95 11.08
N VAL A 68 1.67 3.16 10.02
CA VAL A 68 1.44 1.70 10.06
C VAL A 68 2.76 0.94 9.90
N THR A 69 2.76 -0.32 10.30
CA THR A 69 3.93 -1.19 10.20
C THR A 69 4.02 -1.85 8.83
N GLU A 70 5.19 -2.40 8.48
CA GLU A 70 5.33 -3.24 7.29
C GLU A 70 4.40 -4.47 7.34
N ASP A 71 4.19 -5.04 8.53
CA ASP A 71 3.28 -6.18 8.74
C ASP A 71 1.82 -5.84 8.38
N ASP A 72 1.38 -4.61 8.61
CA ASP A 72 0.05 -4.15 8.20
C ASP A 72 -0.10 -4.15 6.68
N VAL A 73 0.94 -3.69 5.97
CA VAL A 73 0.99 -3.68 4.50
C VAL A 73 1.07 -5.10 3.95
N LEU A 74 1.92 -5.96 4.54
CA LEU A 74 2.04 -7.37 4.18
C LEU A 74 0.71 -8.12 4.36
N ARG A 75 -0.06 -7.82 5.41
CA ARG A 75 -1.40 -8.39 5.63
C ARG A 75 -2.34 -8.04 4.48
N VAL A 76 -2.33 -6.78 4.05
CA VAL A 76 -3.13 -6.34 2.90
C VAL A 76 -2.64 -6.99 1.61
N GLU A 77 -1.34 -7.01 1.36
CA GLU A 77 -0.74 -7.63 0.19
C GLU A 77 -1.16 -9.10 0.06
N ARG A 78 -1.04 -9.88 1.14
CA ARG A 78 -1.44 -11.30 1.20
C ARG A 78 -2.91 -11.52 0.87
N SER A 79 -3.78 -10.56 1.22
CA SER A 79 -5.21 -10.63 0.87
C SER A 79 -5.49 -10.37 -0.61
N ALA A 80 -4.56 -9.71 -1.31
CA ALA A 80 -4.61 -9.47 -2.75
C ALA A 80 -3.89 -10.56 -3.56
N SER A 81 -2.85 -11.19 -2.99
CA SER A 81 -2.01 -12.19 -3.67
C SER A 81 -2.85 -13.34 -4.26
N GLY A 82 -2.53 -13.74 -5.49
CA GLY A 82 -3.24 -14.81 -6.21
C GLY A 82 -4.50 -14.36 -6.95
N HIS A 83 -4.91 -13.10 -6.84
CA HIS A 83 -5.97 -12.54 -7.65
C HIS A 83 -5.45 -11.93 -8.95
N ILE A 84 -6.23 -12.04 -10.04
CA ILE A 84 -5.89 -11.44 -11.35
C ILE A 84 -5.84 -9.91 -11.29
N ASP A 85 -6.62 -9.31 -10.38
CA ASP A 85 -6.68 -7.88 -10.09
C ASP A 85 -5.78 -7.50 -8.90
N TYR A 86 -4.71 -8.26 -8.64
CA TYR A 86 -3.77 -8.09 -7.54
C TYR A 86 -3.40 -6.62 -7.26
N ALA A 87 -2.91 -5.91 -8.28
CA ALA A 87 -2.47 -4.52 -8.17
C ALA A 87 -3.59 -3.59 -7.67
N GLN A 88 -4.83 -3.82 -8.15
CA GLN A 88 -5.98 -3.03 -7.76
C GLN A 88 -6.39 -3.33 -6.31
N LYS A 89 -6.45 -4.60 -5.93
CA LYS A 89 -6.80 -5.01 -4.55
C LYS A 89 -5.76 -4.56 -3.53
N PHE A 90 -4.48 -4.65 -3.89
CA PHE A 90 -3.42 -4.22 -3.00
C PHE A 90 -3.47 -2.70 -2.77
N ALA A 91 -3.66 -1.91 -3.84
CA ALA A 91 -3.84 -0.46 -3.73
C ALA A 91 -5.11 -0.08 -2.95
N LEU A 92 -6.23 -0.80 -3.13
CA LEU A 92 -7.47 -0.59 -2.36
C LEU A 92 -7.25 -0.80 -0.87
N GLY A 93 -6.67 -1.94 -0.47
CA GLY A 93 -6.44 -2.18 0.94
C GLY A 93 -5.38 -1.25 1.55
N CYS A 94 -4.43 -0.76 0.75
CA CYS A 94 -3.51 0.30 1.19
C CYS A 94 -4.26 1.63 1.39
N ALA A 95 -5.24 1.95 0.54
CA ALA A 95 -6.10 3.13 0.74
C ALA A 95 -6.96 2.98 2.02
N ASP A 96 -7.45 1.78 2.30
CA ASP A 96 -8.13 1.49 3.57
C ASP A 96 -7.18 1.73 4.75
N LEU A 97 -5.94 1.22 4.70
CA LEU A 97 -4.92 1.52 5.69
C LEU A 97 -4.63 3.02 5.81
N VAL A 98 -4.69 3.81 4.75
CA VAL A 98 -4.53 5.28 4.84
C VAL A 98 -5.66 5.92 5.66
N HIS A 99 -6.89 5.43 5.50
CA HIS A 99 -8.08 6.05 6.06
C HIS A 99 -8.52 5.46 7.40
N GLU A 100 -8.06 4.28 7.78
CA GLU A 100 -8.29 3.67 9.09
C GLU A 100 -7.60 4.46 10.22
N GLU A 101 -8.24 4.52 11.38
CA GLU A 101 -7.56 4.96 12.60
C GLU A 101 -6.53 3.90 12.99
N SER A 102 -5.26 4.29 13.12
CA SER A 102 -4.26 3.40 13.73
C SER A 102 -4.63 3.28 15.20
N PHE A 103 -5.25 2.18 15.59
CA PHE A 103 -5.20 1.75 16.97
C PHE A 103 -3.77 1.29 17.20
N ALA A 104 -2.99 2.07 17.94
CA ALA A 104 -1.73 1.58 18.48
C ALA A 104 -2.06 0.26 19.20
N ARG A 105 -1.62 -0.86 18.63
CA ARG A 105 -1.70 -2.14 19.32
C ARG A 105 -0.74 -2.02 20.49
N ALA A 106 -1.31 -1.97 21.69
CA ALA A 106 -0.62 -1.93 22.97
C ALA A 106 0.27 -3.17 23.17
#